data_AF-A0A6M3J925-F1
#
_entry.id   AF-A0A6M3J925-F1
#
_cell.length_a   1.000
_cell.length_b   1.000
_cell.length_c   1.000
_cell.angle_alpha   90.00
_cell.angle_beta   90.00
_cell.angle_gamma   90.00
#
_symmetry.space_group_name_H-M   'P 1'
#
loop_
_entity.id
_entity.type
_entity.pdbx_description
1 polymer ?
#
loop_
_entity_poly.entity_id
_entity_poly.type
_entity_poly.pdbx_seq_one_letter_code
_entity_poly.pdbx_strand_id
1 'polypeptide(L)'
;MEELETVEKTTIESPNEIYGRLKEALHFTGYGFARTCKELEWLLDENRWKETGPGFEDINEFLETIKLADFKFGIDQRKKLAKKLADLQATQRATAKALGVTHTTVQRDVGTNVPRAESDSAELQEKLEESGTNVPTPPTSITIGGQEAQAILQRKIETEQSKKDRAEEIKKEREALAETGKNIESMERFCVECADITTWQAPRKYDFIITDPPYKKEFLHLYSILAHRAKEWLKPGGLLIAMCGQSYLNEIYKRMDEHLTYYWTASYLTPGQPKPMRQVNVNTTWKPLLIYRQDKYAGPIFGDVMKSDGNDKTKHEWGQSESGMIDIISHFCLPGQYVLDPFLGAGTTGVAAIKNGCFFDGIDIDIENVNIAKTRLYDQNREG
;
A
#
# COMPACT_ATOMS: atom_id res chain seq x y z
N MET A 1 51.03 13.48 -14.35
CA MET A 1 50.01 13.03 -13.38
C MET A 1 48.74 13.69 -13.84
N GLU A 2 47.96 12.97 -14.62
CA GLU A 2 46.79 13.45 -15.33
C GLU A 2 45.58 12.88 -14.60
N GLU A 3 44.71 13.76 -14.15
CA GLU A 3 43.49 13.44 -13.38
C GLU A 3 42.53 12.61 -14.23
N LEU A 4 42.15 11.44 -13.73
CA LEU A 4 41.12 10.60 -14.31
C LEU A 4 39.76 11.07 -13.78
N GLU A 5 39.11 11.97 -14.53
CA GLU A 5 37.67 12.21 -14.40
C GLU A 5 36.91 10.96 -14.90
N THR A 6 36.32 10.21 -13.98
CA THR A 6 35.30 9.20 -14.30
C THR A 6 34.00 9.90 -14.67
N VAL A 7 33.79 10.07 -15.98
CA VAL A 7 32.49 10.43 -16.56
C VAL A 7 31.54 9.25 -16.39
N GLU A 8 30.52 9.39 -15.54
CA GLU A 8 29.35 8.51 -15.51
C GLU A 8 28.67 8.57 -16.89
N LYS A 9 28.85 7.52 -17.70
CA LYS A 9 28.05 7.32 -18.92
C LYS A 9 26.64 6.93 -18.50
N THR A 10 25.73 7.89 -18.47
CA THR A 10 24.29 7.61 -18.52
C THR A 10 24.01 7.00 -19.90
N THR A 11 23.87 5.68 -19.99
CA THR A 11 23.40 5.02 -21.20
C THR A 11 21.97 5.48 -21.46
N ILE A 12 21.79 6.31 -22.48
CA ILE A 12 20.47 6.69 -22.98
C ILE A 12 19.87 5.43 -23.60
N GLU A 13 18.91 4.81 -22.92
CA GLU A 13 18.23 3.61 -23.40
C GLU A 13 17.40 3.94 -24.64
N SER A 14 17.55 3.17 -25.71
CA SER A 14 16.85 3.41 -26.97
C SER A 14 15.39 2.93 -26.90
N PRO A 15 14.44 3.58 -27.62
CA PRO A 15 13.06 3.10 -27.70
C PRO A 15 12.90 1.64 -28.12
N ASN A 16 13.84 1.13 -28.93
CA ASN A 16 13.91 -0.26 -29.34
C ASN A 16 14.17 -1.23 -28.20
N GLU A 17 15.13 -0.91 -27.33
CA GLU A 17 15.45 -1.73 -26.17
C GLU A 17 14.27 -1.75 -25.19
N ILE A 18 13.63 -0.60 -24.98
CA ILE A 18 12.46 -0.48 -24.11
C ILE A 18 11.26 -1.28 -24.65
N TYR A 19 11.00 -1.18 -25.95
CA TYR A 19 9.94 -1.95 -26.59
C TYR A 19 10.21 -3.45 -26.56
N GLY A 20 11.46 -3.88 -26.76
CA GLY A 20 11.88 -5.28 -26.59
C GLY A 20 11.61 -5.80 -25.17
N ARG A 21 12.05 -5.06 -24.14
CA ARG A 21 11.80 -5.41 -22.73
C ARG A 21 10.32 -5.45 -22.40
N LEU A 22 9.53 -4.52 -22.93
CA LEU A 22 8.08 -4.52 -22.75
C LEU A 22 7.48 -5.81 -23.33
N LYS A 23 7.87 -6.20 -24.53
CA LYS A 23 7.38 -7.43 -25.18
C LYS A 23 7.77 -8.68 -24.39
N GLU A 24 9.00 -8.78 -23.91
CA GLU A 24 9.45 -9.89 -23.06
C GLU A 24 8.66 -9.95 -21.74
N ALA A 25 8.46 -8.81 -21.08
CA ALA A 25 7.72 -8.73 -19.82
C ALA A 25 6.25 -9.14 -19.98
N LEU A 26 5.64 -8.91 -21.15
CA LEU A 26 4.28 -9.37 -21.46
C LEU A 26 4.19 -10.90 -21.62
N HIS A 27 5.29 -11.59 -21.97
CA HIS A 27 5.30 -13.03 -22.20
C HIS A 27 5.67 -13.86 -20.96
N PHE A 28 6.40 -13.28 -20.00
CA PHE A 28 6.81 -13.98 -18.78
C PHE A 28 6.02 -13.49 -17.56
N THR A 29 5.13 -14.34 -17.03
CA THR A 29 4.30 -14.07 -15.83
C THR A 29 5.10 -13.87 -14.52
N GLY A 30 6.44 -13.90 -14.59
CA GLY A 30 7.35 -13.60 -13.48
C GLY A 30 7.88 -12.16 -13.47
N TYR A 31 7.67 -11.37 -14.53
CA TYR A 31 8.12 -9.98 -14.62
C TYR A 31 7.01 -9.03 -14.16
N GLY A 32 7.32 -8.22 -13.14
CA GLY A 32 6.33 -7.46 -12.37
C GLY A 32 5.55 -6.46 -13.21
N PHE A 33 4.22 -6.50 -13.07
CA PHE A 33 3.24 -5.57 -13.63
C PHE A 33 3.65 -4.08 -13.57
N ALA A 34 4.27 -3.66 -12.45
CA ALA A 34 4.74 -2.29 -12.26
C ALA A 34 5.80 -1.89 -13.31
N ARG A 35 6.68 -2.82 -13.70
CA ARG A 35 7.70 -2.58 -14.72
C ARG A 35 7.08 -2.49 -16.10
N THR A 36 6.18 -3.41 -16.46
CA THR A 36 5.42 -3.36 -17.73
C THR A 36 4.72 -2.02 -17.92
N CYS A 37 4.07 -1.52 -16.86
CA CYS A 37 3.43 -0.20 -16.90
C CYS A 37 4.44 0.95 -17.03
N LYS A 38 5.61 0.87 -16.36
CA LYS A 38 6.66 1.88 -16.47
C LYS A 38 7.22 1.98 -17.89
N GLU A 39 7.59 0.85 -18.50
CA GLU A 39 8.14 0.84 -19.87
C GLU A 39 7.10 1.31 -20.89
N LEU A 40 5.83 0.91 -20.74
CA LEU A 40 4.74 1.39 -21.58
C LEU A 40 4.49 2.89 -21.40
N GLU A 41 4.43 3.39 -20.16
CA GLU A 41 4.25 4.82 -19.91
C GLU A 41 5.39 5.62 -20.55
N TRP A 42 6.64 5.14 -20.45
CA TRP A 42 7.82 5.76 -21.04
C TRP A 42 7.78 5.82 -22.57
N LEU A 43 7.29 4.75 -23.23
CA LEU A 43 7.11 4.71 -24.69
C LEU A 43 6.00 5.66 -25.15
N LEU A 44 4.95 5.82 -24.35
CA LEU A 44 3.85 6.74 -24.66
C LEU A 44 4.25 8.21 -24.47
N ASP A 45 5.18 8.50 -23.56
CA ASP A 45 5.72 9.85 -23.39
C ASP A 45 6.51 10.28 -24.62
N GLU A 46 6.35 11.55 -25.00
CA GLU A 46 7.03 12.17 -26.14
C GLU A 46 6.87 11.42 -27.47
N ASN A 47 5.86 10.57 -27.59
CA ASN A 47 5.63 9.71 -28.76
C ASN A 47 6.80 8.76 -29.11
N ARG A 48 7.61 8.36 -28.13
CA ARG A 48 8.76 7.46 -28.35
C ARG A 48 8.39 6.11 -28.97
N TRP A 49 7.13 5.68 -28.84
CA TRP A 49 6.57 4.50 -29.50
C TRP A 49 6.73 4.53 -31.04
N LYS A 50 6.78 5.72 -31.65
CA LYS A 50 7.04 5.90 -33.09
C LYS A 50 8.46 5.54 -33.52
N GLU A 51 9.41 5.67 -32.60
CA GLU A 51 10.84 5.44 -32.83
C GLU A 51 11.25 3.98 -32.57
N THR A 52 10.27 3.13 -32.26
CA THR A 52 10.50 1.68 -32.10
C THR A 52 10.70 1.01 -33.46
N GLY A 53 11.34 -0.16 -33.48
CA GLY A 53 11.86 -0.81 -34.68
C GLY A 53 10.82 -1.11 -35.77
N PRO A 54 9.54 -1.31 -35.43
CA PRO A 54 8.47 -1.39 -36.42
C PRO A 54 8.06 -0.04 -37.05
N GLY A 55 8.40 1.11 -36.44
CA GLY A 55 8.12 2.44 -36.96
C GLY A 55 6.63 2.77 -37.05
N PHE A 56 5.88 2.57 -35.96
CA PHE A 56 4.43 2.77 -35.96
C PHE A 56 4.07 4.24 -36.23
N GLU A 57 3.18 4.47 -37.20
CA GLU A 57 2.62 5.80 -37.49
C GLU A 57 1.29 6.03 -36.75
N ASP A 58 0.58 4.94 -36.42
CA ASP A 58 -0.68 4.93 -35.68
C ASP A 58 -0.51 4.26 -34.30
N ILE A 59 -0.96 4.97 -33.26
CA ILE A 59 -0.96 4.47 -31.88
C ILE A 59 -1.81 3.21 -31.73
N ASN A 60 -2.86 3.04 -32.54
CA ASN A 60 -3.71 1.87 -32.50
C ASN A 60 -2.92 0.63 -32.93
N GLU A 61 -2.11 0.72 -33.99
CA GLU A 61 -1.24 -0.37 -34.46
C GLU A 61 -0.19 -0.74 -33.42
N PHE A 62 0.41 0.26 -32.76
CA PHE A 62 1.31 0.02 -31.63
C PHE A 62 0.60 -0.74 -30.50
N LEU A 63 -0.60 -0.31 -30.10
CA LEU A 63 -1.37 -0.95 -29.03
C LEU A 63 -1.79 -2.39 -29.37
N GLU A 64 -2.00 -2.73 -30.64
CA GLU A 64 -2.30 -4.11 -31.02
C GLU A 64 -1.17 -5.09 -30.71
N THR A 65 0.07 -4.58 -30.63
CA THR A 65 1.24 -5.38 -30.25
C THR A 65 1.36 -5.62 -28.75
N ILE A 66 0.59 -4.89 -27.94
CA ILE A 66 0.66 -4.85 -26.49
C ILE A 66 -0.61 -5.51 -25.89
N LYS A 67 -0.45 -6.72 -25.36
CA LYS A 67 -1.55 -7.48 -24.74
C LYS A 67 -1.45 -7.44 -23.22
N LEU A 68 -2.07 -6.45 -22.58
CA LEU A 68 -2.03 -6.33 -21.12
C LEU A 68 -3.22 -7.03 -20.43
N ALA A 69 -4.06 -7.75 -21.19
CA ALA A 69 -5.27 -8.39 -20.66
C ALA A 69 -4.99 -9.39 -19.53
N ASP A 70 -3.79 -9.96 -19.49
CA ASP A 70 -3.37 -10.91 -18.46
C ASP A 70 -2.98 -10.22 -17.14
N PHE A 71 -2.89 -8.88 -17.13
CA PHE A 71 -2.55 -8.10 -15.96
C PHE A 71 -3.78 -7.47 -15.30
N LYS A 72 -3.88 -7.57 -13.96
CA LYS A 72 -4.94 -6.92 -13.19
C LYS A 72 -4.59 -5.47 -12.88
N PHE A 73 -5.16 -4.54 -13.64
CA PHE A 73 -5.01 -3.11 -13.39
C PHE A 73 -5.81 -2.62 -12.17
N GLY A 74 -5.17 -1.84 -11.31
CA GLY A 74 -5.87 -0.99 -10.34
C GLY A 74 -6.71 0.07 -11.05
N ILE A 75 -7.85 0.48 -10.46
CA ILE A 75 -8.81 1.40 -11.09
C ILE A 75 -8.14 2.73 -11.47
N ASP A 76 -7.34 3.31 -10.59
CA ASP A 76 -6.72 4.63 -10.82
C ASP A 76 -5.63 4.56 -11.89
N GLN A 77 -4.84 3.50 -11.90
CA GLN A 77 -3.82 3.26 -12.92
C GLN A 77 -4.45 3.04 -14.30
N ARG A 78 -5.54 2.27 -14.38
CA ARG A 78 -6.29 2.07 -15.62
C ARG A 78 -6.83 3.40 -16.15
N LYS A 79 -7.41 4.24 -15.28
CA LYS A 79 -7.90 5.57 -15.66
C LYS A 79 -6.80 6.48 -16.19
N LYS A 80 -5.65 6.54 -15.50
CA LYS A 80 -4.50 7.33 -15.93
C LYS A 80 -4.03 6.92 -17.32
N LEU A 81 -3.87 5.61 -17.55
CA LEU A 81 -3.41 5.08 -18.83
C LEU A 81 -4.46 5.26 -19.94
N ALA A 82 -5.74 5.02 -19.67
CA ALA A 82 -6.83 5.25 -20.63
C ALA A 82 -6.91 6.71 -21.07
N LYS A 83 -6.73 7.66 -20.15
CA LYS A 83 -6.71 9.09 -20.47
C LYS A 83 -5.51 9.45 -21.35
N LYS A 84 -4.31 8.99 -20.99
CA LYS A 84 -3.09 9.21 -21.78
C LYS A 84 -3.23 8.66 -23.21
N LEU A 85 -3.81 7.48 -23.37
CA LEU A 85 -4.07 6.89 -24.68
C LEU A 85 -5.13 7.68 -25.48
N ALA A 86 -6.16 8.20 -24.83
CA ALA A 86 -7.13 9.08 -25.48
C ALA A 86 -6.51 10.41 -25.93
N ASP A 87 -5.60 11.00 -25.14
CA ASP A 87 -4.85 12.21 -25.51
C ASP A 87 -3.95 11.96 -26.74
N LEU A 88 -3.45 10.74 -26.89
CA LEU A 88 -2.73 10.25 -28.07
C LEU A 88 -3.64 9.82 -29.23
N GLN A 89 -4.95 10.09 -29.15
CA GLN A 89 -5.97 9.74 -30.15
C GLN A 89 -6.16 8.24 -30.37
N ALA A 90 -5.78 7.40 -29.41
CA ALA A 90 -6.10 5.98 -29.48
C ALA A 90 -7.62 5.76 -29.42
N THR A 91 -8.11 4.83 -30.25
CA THR A 91 -9.53 4.49 -30.25
C THR A 91 -9.89 3.78 -28.96
N GLN A 92 -11.09 4.07 -28.45
CA GLN A 92 -11.64 3.42 -27.26
C GLN A 92 -11.65 1.89 -27.38
N ARG A 93 -11.83 1.35 -28.60
CA ARG A 93 -11.76 -0.10 -28.87
C ARG A 93 -10.34 -0.65 -28.77
N ALA A 94 -9.35 0.01 -29.36
CA ALA A 94 -7.95 -0.40 -29.25
C ALA A 94 -7.48 -0.34 -27.79
N THR A 95 -7.83 0.72 -27.06
CA THR A 95 -7.56 0.86 -25.63
C THR A 95 -8.21 -0.26 -24.82
N ALA A 96 -9.48 -0.57 -25.07
CA ALA A 96 -10.20 -1.65 -24.39
C ALA A 96 -9.53 -3.02 -24.60
N LYS A 97 -9.15 -3.33 -25.85
CA LYS A 97 -8.45 -4.55 -26.24
C LYS A 97 -7.08 -4.67 -25.57
N ALA A 98 -6.29 -3.59 -25.60
CA ALA A 98 -4.96 -3.56 -24.99
C ALA A 98 -5.03 -3.76 -23.47
N LEU A 99 -5.99 -3.13 -22.79
CA LEU A 99 -6.16 -3.18 -21.33
C LEU A 99 -6.97 -4.37 -20.82
N GLY A 100 -7.53 -5.21 -21.70
CA GLY A 100 -8.37 -6.35 -21.31
C GLY A 100 -9.69 -5.96 -20.63
N VAL A 101 -10.29 -4.83 -21.01
CA VAL A 101 -11.56 -4.35 -20.45
C VAL A 101 -12.60 -4.11 -21.54
N THR A 102 -13.84 -3.83 -21.15
CA THR A 102 -14.91 -3.48 -22.10
C THR A 102 -14.79 -2.02 -22.56
N HIS A 103 -15.21 -1.73 -23.80
CA HIS A 103 -15.26 -0.36 -24.34
C HIS A 103 -16.04 0.61 -23.43
N THR A 104 -17.13 0.17 -22.81
CA THR A 104 -17.90 0.96 -21.84
C THR A 104 -17.11 1.31 -20.58
N THR A 105 -16.15 0.48 -20.18
CA THR A 105 -15.24 0.79 -19.06
C THR A 105 -14.27 1.90 -19.46
N VAL A 106 -13.68 1.83 -20.66
CA VAL A 106 -12.77 2.88 -21.15
C VAL A 106 -13.51 4.21 -21.31
N GLN A 107 -14.71 4.19 -21.90
CA GLN A 107 -15.57 5.38 -22.05
C GLN A 107 -15.85 6.08 -20.70
N ARG A 108 -16.12 5.28 -19.65
CA ARG A 108 -16.30 5.80 -18.28
C ARG A 108 -15.00 6.37 -17.71
N ASP A 109 -13.89 5.70 -17.96
CA ASP A 109 -12.58 6.07 -17.42
C ASP A 109 -12.01 7.34 -18.08
N VAL A 110 -12.35 7.63 -19.35
CA VAL A 110 -11.97 8.87 -20.06
C VAL A 110 -12.95 10.04 -19.88
N GLY A 111 -14.12 9.81 -19.26
CA GLY A 111 -15.07 10.87 -18.93
C GLY A 111 -15.89 11.42 -20.11
N THR A 112 -16.00 10.71 -21.24
CA THR A 112 -16.75 11.16 -22.44
C THR A 112 -18.27 10.97 -22.34
N ASN A 113 -18.80 10.83 -21.13
CA ASN A 113 -20.24 10.69 -20.90
C ASN A 113 -20.91 12.08 -20.94
N VAL A 114 -21.05 12.64 -22.14
CA VAL A 114 -21.98 13.73 -22.41
C VAL A 114 -23.36 13.09 -22.62
N PRO A 115 -24.43 13.49 -21.91
CA PRO A 115 -25.78 13.02 -22.20
C PRO A 115 -26.10 13.33 -23.67
N ARG A 116 -26.65 12.36 -24.39
CA ARG A 116 -27.12 12.53 -25.77
C ARG A 116 -28.15 13.67 -25.74
N ALA A 117 -27.86 14.77 -26.42
CA ALA A 117 -28.80 15.88 -26.58
C ALA A 117 -30.09 15.36 -27.21
N GLU A 118 -31.21 15.83 -26.69
CA GLU A 118 -32.56 15.55 -27.13
C GLU A 118 -32.70 15.81 -28.64
N SER A 119 -32.83 14.77 -29.44
CA SER A 119 -33.62 14.82 -30.66
C SER A 119 -34.25 13.45 -30.91
N ASP A 120 -35.56 13.50 -31.15
CA ASP A 120 -36.39 12.45 -31.71
C ASP A 120 -36.82 11.32 -30.76
N SER A 121 -37.59 11.70 -29.73
CA SER A 121 -38.41 10.79 -28.92
C SER A 121 -39.91 10.86 -29.25
N ALA A 122 -40.27 11.18 -30.51
CA ALA A 122 -41.67 11.28 -30.92
C ALA A 122 -42.23 10.06 -31.70
N GLU A 123 -41.42 9.09 -32.13
CA GLU A 123 -41.91 8.04 -33.07
C GLU A 123 -41.81 6.58 -32.59
N LEU A 124 -41.48 6.30 -31.32
CA LEU A 124 -41.29 4.92 -30.84
C LEU A 124 -42.28 4.44 -29.77
N GLN A 125 -43.36 5.19 -29.51
CA GLN A 125 -44.36 4.83 -28.49
C GLN A 125 -45.61 4.10 -29.02
N GLU A 126 -45.63 3.60 -30.26
CA GLU A 126 -46.86 3.00 -30.82
C GLU A 126 -46.78 1.50 -31.23
N LYS A 127 -45.79 0.70 -30.80
CA LYS A 127 -45.70 -0.72 -31.26
C LYS A 127 -45.24 -1.80 -30.28
N LEU A 128 -45.45 -1.65 -28.97
CA LEU A 128 -45.13 -2.73 -28.02
C LEU A 128 -46.25 -2.97 -27.00
N GLU A 129 -47.45 -3.23 -27.49
CA GLU A 129 -48.48 -4.01 -26.78
C GLU A 129 -48.79 -5.26 -27.61
N GLU A 130 -47.98 -6.31 -27.46
CA GLU A 130 -48.37 -7.72 -27.61
C GLU A 130 -47.12 -8.62 -27.48
N SER A 131 -46.86 -9.08 -26.26
CA SER A 131 -46.42 -10.46 -25.94
C SER A 131 -45.86 -10.48 -24.53
N GLY A 132 -46.51 -11.25 -23.66
CA GLY A 132 -46.10 -11.45 -22.29
C GLY A 132 -44.86 -12.33 -22.18
N THR A 133 -43.80 -11.78 -21.60
CA THR A 133 -42.79 -12.56 -20.86
C THR A 133 -42.30 -11.73 -19.68
N ASN A 134 -42.48 -12.26 -18.47
CA ASN A 134 -41.94 -11.69 -17.23
C ASN A 134 -40.41 -11.65 -17.31
N VAL A 135 -39.86 -10.45 -17.52
CA VAL A 135 -38.45 -10.12 -17.25
C VAL A 135 -38.46 -9.03 -16.18
N PRO A 136 -37.67 -9.12 -15.09
CA PRO A 136 -37.62 -8.08 -14.09
C PRO A 136 -37.19 -6.76 -14.72
N THR A 137 -37.98 -5.70 -14.53
CA THR A 137 -37.65 -4.33 -14.95
C THR A 137 -36.32 -3.92 -14.30
N PRO A 138 -35.38 -3.31 -15.05
CA PRO A 138 -34.19 -2.72 -14.44
C PRO A 138 -34.63 -1.61 -13.47
N PRO A 139 -33.88 -1.35 -12.39
CA PRO A 139 -34.25 -0.29 -11.46
C PRO A 139 -34.35 1.04 -12.23
N THR A 140 -35.51 1.69 -12.08
CA THR A 140 -35.82 2.99 -12.65
C THR A 140 -34.66 3.94 -12.42
N SER A 141 -34.03 4.41 -13.50
CA SER A 141 -33.04 5.48 -13.43
C SER A 141 -33.73 6.71 -12.85
N ILE A 142 -33.43 7.03 -11.59
CA ILE A 142 -33.85 8.28 -10.96
C ILE A 142 -33.21 9.40 -11.78
N THR A 143 -34.02 10.13 -12.54
CA THR A 143 -33.60 11.37 -13.20
C THR A 143 -33.45 12.42 -12.10
N ILE A 144 -32.26 12.50 -11.51
CA ILE A 144 -31.90 13.57 -10.59
C ILE A 144 -31.92 14.88 -11.39
N GLY A 145 -32.78 15.83 -11.02
CA GLY A 145 -32.91 17.11 -11.71
C GLY A 145 -31.56 17.85 -11.79
N GLY A 146 -31.35 18.65 -12.84
CA GLY A 146 -30.05 19.28 -13.14
C GLY A 146 -29.41 20.04 -11.96
N GLN A 147 -30.20 20.67 -11.11
CA GLN A 147 -29.73 21.37 -9.90
C GLN A 147 -29.18 20.42 -8.84
N GLU A 148 -29.82 19.28 -8.66
CA GLU A 148 -29.48 18.28 -7.64
C GLU A 148 -28.26 17.45 -8.09
N ALA A 149 -28.11 17.22 -9.39
CA ALA A 149 -26.90 16.66 -9.99
C ALA A 149 -25.69 17.62 -9.88
N GLN A 150 -25.89 18.92 -10.08
CA GLN A 150 -24.86 19.95 -9.88
C GLN A 150 -24.42 20.04 -8.41
N ALA A 151 -25.35 19.99 -7.46
CA ALA A 151 -25.03 19.99 -6.04
C ALA A 151 -24.21 18.75 -5.61
N ILE A 152 -24.52 17.58 -6.15
CA ILE A 152 -23.74 16.34 -5.91
C ILE A 152 -22.33 16.46 -6.49
N LEU A 153 -22.18 17.01 -7.71
CA LEU A 153 -20.88 17.22 -8.33
C LEU A 153 -20.03 18.20 -7.52
N GLN A 154 -20.62 19.32 -7.08
CA GLN A 154 -19.95 20.33 -6.27
C GLN A 154 -19.44 19.75 -4.95
N ARG A 155 -20.28 18.99 -4.22
CA ARG A 155 -19.88 18.29 -2.98
C ARG A 155 -18.73 17.31 -3.21
N LYS A 156 -18.71 16.60 -4.36
CA LYS A 156 -17.59 15.71 -4.71
C LYS A 156 -16.30 16.49 -4.94
N ILE A 157 -16.37 17.62 -5.65
CA ILE A 157 -15.21 18.49 -5.89
C ILE A 157 -14.66 19.01 -4.56
N GLU A 158 -15.52 19.54 -3.69
CA GLU A 158 -15.16 20.02 -2.35
C GLU A 158 -14.53 18.92 -1.49
N THR A 159 -15.11 17.71 -1.52
CA THR A 159 -14.57 16.56 -0.79
C THR A 159 -13.19 16.16 -1.29
N GLU A 160 -12.97 16.13 -2.61
CA GLU A 160 -11.67 15.80 -3.18
C GLU A 160 -10.63 16.89 -2.93
N GLN A 161 -11.03 18.16 -2.95
CA GLN A 161 -10.14 19.27 -2.60
C GLN A 161 -9.73 19.19 -1.12
N SER A 162 -10.69 19.01 -0.21
CA SER A 162 -10.42 18.86 1.23
C SER A 162 -9.47 17.69 1.53
N LYS A 163 -9.58 16.57 0.81
CA LYS A 163 -8.64 15.44 0.93
C LYS A 163 -7.22 15.81 0.50
N LYS A 164 -7.07 16.59 -0.58
CA LYS A 164 -5.75 17.06 -1.06
C LYS A 164 -5.12 18.02 -0.05
N ASP A 165 -5.89 18.99 0.43
CA ASP A 165 -5.42 19.97 1.41
C ASP A 165 -4.94 19.27 2.69
N ARG A 166 -5.73 18.30 3.19
CA ARG A 166 -5.34 17.51 4.37
C ARG A 166 -4.12 16.63 4.10
N ALA A 167 -3.96 16.07 2.90
CA ALA A 167 -2.78 15.30 2.55
C ALA A 167 -1.51 16.16 2.49
N GLU A 168 -1.60 17.40 1.98
CA GLU A 168 -0.50 18.35 2.00
C GLU A 168 -0.14 18.81 3.42
N GLU A 169 -1.14 19.04 4.27
CA GLU A 169 -0.93 19.37 5.68
C GLU A 169 -0.19 18.25 6.42
N ILE A 170 -0.67 17.00 6.30
CA ILE A 170 0.00 15.83 6.88
C ILE A 170 1.44 15.70 6.36
N LYS A 171 1.66 15.95 5.07
CA LYS A 171 3.00 15.91 4.48
C LYS A 171 3.91 16.97 5.12
N LYS A 172 3.45 18.21 5.29
CA LYS A 172 4.21 19.27 5.96
C LYS A 172 4.50 18.96 7.42
N GLU A 173 3.51 18.43 8.16
CA GLU A 173 3.68 17.98 9.55
C GLU A 173 4.77 16.90 9.65
N ARG A 174 4.73 15.92 8.74
CA ARG A 174 5.74 14.85 8.67
C ARG A 174 7.13 15.38 8.34
N GLU A 175 7.25 16.27 7.36
CA GLU A 175 8.51 16.92 7.00
C GLU A 175 9.10 17.70 8.18
N ALA A 176 8.27 18.45 8.93
CA ALA A 176 8.72 19.19 10.12
C ALA A 176 9.19 18.25 11.25
N LEU A 177 8.48 17.14 11.49
CA LEU A 177 8.89 16.12 12.46
C LEU A 177 10.20 15.44 12.03
N ALA A 178 10.34 15.12 10.74
CA ALA A 178 11.56 14.54 10.18
C ALA A 178 12.74 15.50 10.29
N GLU A 179 12.55 16.79 10.03
CA GLU A 179 13.61 17.80 10.15
C GLU A 179 14.13 17.88 11.59
N THR A 180 13.23 17.88 12.57
CA THR A 180 13.58 17.86 14.00
C THR A 180 14.42 16.62 14.35
N GLY A 181 14.08 15.47 13.77
CA GLY A 181 14.68 14.18 14.07
C GLY A 181 16.10 13.98 13.58
N LYS A 182 16.55 14.75 12.57
CA LYS A 182 17.86 14.57 11.93
C LYS A 182 19.03 14.62 12.91
N ASN A 183 18.95 15.52 13.89
CA ASN A 183 20.02 15.78 14.85
C ASN A 183 19.85 15.05 16.19
N ILE A 184 18.84 14.19 16.30
CA ILE A 184 18.63 13.37 17.50
C ILE A 184 19.52 12.12 17.38
N GLU A 185 20.43 11.98 18.32
CA GLU A 185 21.30 10.81 18.46
C GLU A 185 20.59 9.66 19.21
N SER A 186 21.07 8.44 19.00
CA SER A 186 20.62 7.28 19.77
C SER A 186 20.90 7.45 21.26
N MET A 187 20.05 6.86 22.08
CA MET A 187 20.11 6.95 23.54
C MET A 187 20.16 5.57 24.17
N GLU A 188 20.43 5.51 25.47
CA GLU A 188 20.37 4.24 26.21
C GLU A 188 18.98 3.59 26.11
N ARG A 189 17.90 4.39 26.17
CA ARG A 189 16.52 3.90 26.14
C ARG A 189 16.04 3.50 24.75
N PHE A 190 16.59 4.09 23.69
CA PHE A 190 16.25 3.72 22.32
C PHE A 190 17.37 3.93 21.30
N CYS A 191 17.46 3.02 20.33
CA CYS A 191 18.31 3.17 19.15
C CYS A 191 17.49 2.95 17.87
N VAL A 192 17.46 3.94 16.97
CA VAL A 192 16.78 3.79 15.68
C VAL A 192 17.70 4.15 14.52
N GLU A 193 17.72 3.30 13.49
CA GLU A 193 18.67 3.37 12.38
C GLU A 193 17.98 3.26 11.02
N CYS A 194 18.54 3.96 10.03
CA CYS A 194 18.17 3.76 8.63
C CYS A 194 18.93 2.55 8.09
N ALA A 195 18.27 1.40 8.01
CA ALA A 195 18.92 0.14 7.66
C ALA A 195 17.96 -0.85 6.99
N ASP A 196 18.54 -1.77 6.23
CA ASP A 196 17.82 -2.88 5.59
C ASP A 196 17.91 -4.14 6.48
N ILE A 197 16.76 -4.72 6.80
CA ILE A 197 16.63 -5.96 7.59
C ILE A 197 17.51 -7.12 7.05
N THR A 198 17.77 -7.15 5.74
CA THR A 198 18.59 -8.19 5.09
C THR A 198 20.08 -8.09 5.42
N THR A 199 20.58 -6.90 5.77
CA THR A 199 22.02 -6.67 6.01
C THR A 199 22.33 -6.20 7.42
N TRP A 200 21.37 -5.56 8.11
CA TRP A 200 21.54 -5.03 9.45
C TRP A 200 21.98 -6.10 10.47
N GLN A 201 22.87 -5.73 11.38
CA GLN A 201 23.37 -6.62 12.41
C GLN A 201 22.87 -6.12 13.75
N ALA A 202 22.06 -6.94 14.41
CA ALA A 202 21.51 -6.58 15.70
C ALA A 202 22.63 -6.41 16.73
N PRO A 203 22.69 -5.28 17.45
CA PRO A 203 23.71 -5.06 18.48
C PRO A 203 23.51 -5.96 19.71
N ARG A 204 22.33 -6.59 19.82
CA ARG A 204 21.92 -7.43 20.95
C ARG A 204 20.81 -8.40 20.55
N LYS A 205 20.41 -9.23 21.51
CA LYS A 205 19.19 -10.03 21.42
C LYS A 205 18.04 -9.37 22.18
N TYR A 206 16.82 -9.61 21.73
CA TYR A 206 15.59 -8.97 22.18
C TYR A 206 14.66 -9.95 22.89
N ASP A 207 13.94 -9.46 23.90
CA ASP A 207 12.89 -10.23 24.56
C ASP A 207 11.70 -10.41 23.62
N PHE A 208 11.39 -9.36 22.85
CA PHE A 208 10.31 -9.35 21.88
C PHE A 208 10.72 -8.67 20.58
N ILE A 209 10.29 -9.24 19.47
CA ILE A 209 10.24 -8.54 18.18
C ILE A 209 8.76 -8.26 17.92
N ILE A 210 8.36 -6.99 17.90
CA ILE A 210 6.96 -6.58 17.69
C ILE A 210 6.95 -5.64 16.50
N THR A 211 6.21 -5.99 15.45
CA THR A 211 6.38 -5.32 14.17
C THR A 211 5.16 -5.40 13.26
N ASP A 212 5.08 -4.46 12.30
CA ASP A 212 4.04 -4.36 11.29
C ASP A 212 4.64 -4.39 9.86
N PRO A 213 5.00 -5.57 9.33
CA PRO A 213 5.63 -5.66 8.01
C PRO A 213 4.67 -5.23 6.89
N PRO A 214 5.18 -4.79 5.72
CA PRO A 214 4.33 -4.39 4.60
C PRO A 214 3.37 -5.50 4.10
N TYR A 215 2.11 -5.15 3.80
CA TYR A 215 1.05 -6.13 3.47
C TYR A 215 0.87 -6.45 1.98
N LYS A 216 1.51 -5.70 1.08
CA LYS A 216 1.33 -5.94 -0.36
C LYS A 216 1.96 -7.28 -0.74
N LYS A 217 1.37 -7.95 -1.74
CA LYS A 217 1.82 -9.26 -2.22
C LYS A 217 3.32 -9.28 -2.58
N GLU A 218 3.82 -8.21 -3.18
CA GLU A 218 5.23 -8.06 -3.56
C GLU A 218 6.20 -8.14 -2.37
N PHE A 219 5.75 -7.82 -1.16
CA PHE A 219 6.55 -7.82 0.06
C PHE A 219 6.41 -9.09 0.91
N LEU A 220 5.69 -10.12 0.45
CA LEU A 220 5.53 -11.36 1.23
C LEU A 220 6.86 -12.04 1.56
N HIS A 221 7.90 -11.86 0.73
CA HIS A 221 9.24 -12.38 0.96
C HIS A 221 9.88 -11.84 2.26
N LEU A 222 9.48 -10.65 2.73
CA LEU A 222 9.96 -10.06 3.99
C LEU A 222 9.57 -10.90 5.20
N TYR A 223 8.48 -11.68 5.16
CA TYR A 223 8.12 -12.57 6.26
C TYR A 223 9.09 -13.75 6.40
N SER A 224 9.60 -14.30 5.28
CA SER A 224 10.68 -15.31 5.33
C SER A 224 11.96 -14.71 5.92
N ILE A 225 12.33 -13.49 5.50
CA ILE A 225 13.52 -12.79 6.04
C ILE A 225 13.35 -12.50 7.53
N LEU A 226 12.20 -11.96 7.94
CA LEU A 226 11.88 -11.67 9.33
C LEU A 226 11.97 -12.93 10.20
N ALA A 227 11.37 -14.04 9.76
CA ALA A 227 11.40 -15.30 10.50
C ALA A 227 12.83 -15.85 10.60
N HIS A 228 13.63 -15.75 9.53
CA HIS A 228 15.03 -16.15 9.54
C HIS A 228 15.84 -15.33 10.56
N ARG A 229 15.74 -13.99 10.47
CA ARG A 229 16.46 -13.05 11.34
C ARG A 229 16.07 -13.16 12.80
N ALA A 230 14.79 -13.40 13.08
CA ALA A 230 14.29 -13.58 14.44
C ALA A 230 14.97 -14.75 15.19
N LYS A 231 15.46 -15.78 14.49
CA LYS A 231 16.25 -16.86 15.12
C LYS A 231 17.59 -16.38 15.69
N GLU A 232 18.12 -15.32 15.13
CA GLU A 232 19.39 -14.71 15.56
C GLU A 232 19.11 -13.70 16.67
N TRP A 233 18.05 -12.90 16.48
CA TRP A 233 17.77 -11.71 17.28
C TRP A 233 16.94 -11.98 18.53
N LEU A 234 16.17 -13.07 18.62
CA LEU A 234 15.43 -13.39 19.84
C LEU A 234 16.36 -13.94 20.93
N LYS A 235 16.10 -13.51 22.17
CA LYS A 235 16.58 -14.19 23.38
C LYS A 235 15.88 -15.54 23.52
N PRO A 236 16.50 -16.52 24.21
CA PRO A 236 15.80 -17.73 24.61
C PRO A 236 14.52 -17.40 25.38
N GLY A 237 13.40 -17.98 24.94
CA GLY A 237 12.07 -17.74 25.52
C GLY A 237 11.38 -16.45 25.09
N GLY A 238 11.97 -15.68 24.17
CA GLY A 238 11.33 -14.52 23.54
C GLY A 238 10.32 -14.88 22.45
N LEU A 239 9.54 -13.89 22.02
CA LEU A 239 8.52 -14.05 20.97
C LEU A 239 8.70 -13.03 19.84
N LEU A 240 8.42 -13.48 18.62
CA LEU A 240 8.11 -12.61 17.50
C LEU A 240 6.59 -12.45 17.40
N ILE A 241 6.11 -11.20 17.39
CA ILE A 241 4.71 -10.83 17.17
C ILE A 241 4.65 -9.95 15.92
N ALA A 242 4.19 -10.51 14.81
CA ALA A 242 4.06 -9.80 13.54
C ALA A 242 2.58 -9.50 13.23
N MET A 243 2.23 -8.22 13.16
CA MET A 243 0.92 -7.79 12.68
C MET A 243 0.84 -7.96 11.16
N CYS A 244 -0.25 -8.52 10.64
CA CYS A 244 -0.38 -8.76 9.21
C CYS A 244 -1.79 -8.54 8.67
N GLY A 245 -1.90 -8.46 7.34
CA GLY A 245 -3.17 -8.52 6.63
C GLY A 245 -3.65 -9.95 6.40
N GLN A 246 -4.95 -10.15 6.22
CA GLN A 246 -5.55 -11.48 6.04
C GLN A 246 -5.52 -11.99 4.59
N SER A 247 -5.28 -11.13 3.60
CA SER A 247 -5.38 -11.46 2.17
C SER A 247 -4.47 -12.60 1.71
N TYR A 248 -3.33 -12.78 2.37
CA TYR A 248 -2.31 -13.79 2.05
C TYR A 248 -1.90 -14.59 3.29
N LEU A 249 -2.80 -14.69 4.27
CA LEU A 249 -2.47 -15.21 5.60
C LEU A 249 -1.89 -16.62 5.55
N ASN A 250 -2.43 -17.48 4.68
CA ASN A 250 -1.92 -18.84 4.42
C ASN A 250 -0.48 -18.85 3.89
N GLU A 251 -0.11 -17.90 3.02
CA GLU A 251 1.26 -17.79 2.52
C GLU A 251 2.20 -17.23 3.59
N ILE A 252 1.72 -16.31 4.43
CA ILE A 252 2.48 -15.77 5.54
C ILE A 252 2.81 -16.86 6.56
N TYR A 253 1.83 -17.68 6.96
CA TYR A 253 2.09 -18.86 7.82
C TYR A 253 3.19 -19.73 7.24
N LYS A 254 3.04 -20.16 5.98
CA LYS A 254 4.00 -21.03 5.30
C LYS A 254 5.43 -20.47 5.36
N ARG A 255 5.60 -19.17 5.12
CA ARG A 255 6.91 -18.51 5.11
C ARG A 255 7.55 -18.39 6.50
N MET A 256 6.74 -18.14 7.51
CA MET A 256 7.21 -18.01 8.89
C MET A 256 7.57 -19.39 9.49
N ASP A 257 6.77 -20.41 9.15
CA ASP A 257 6.97 -21.82 9.54
C ASP A 257 8.28 -22.42 8.99
N GLU A 258 8.89 -21.84 7.96
CA GLU A 258 10.19 -22.28 7.41
C GLU A 258 11.34 -22.12 8.43
N HIS A 259 11.20 -21.21 9.40
CA HIS A 259 12.31 -20.80 10.26
C HIS A 259 11.97 -20.77 11.75
N LEU A 260 10.72 -20.53 12.11
CA LEU A 260 10.26 -20.44 13.50
C LEU A 260 9.16 -21.46 13.78
N THR A 261 8.94 -21.73 15.06
CA THR A 261 7.82 -22.56 15.50
C THR A 261 6.61 -21.68 15.75
N TYR A 262 5.49 -21.98 15.09
CA TYR A 262 4.21 -21.37 15.39
C TYR A 262 3.88 -21.51 16.88
N TYR A 263 3.50 -20.41 17.52
CA TYR A 263 3.08 -20.41 18.92
C TYR A 263 1.59 -20.15 19.05
N TRP A 264 1.09 -19.05 18.48
CA TRP A 264 -0.30 -18.65 18.58
C TRP A 264 -0.68 -17.58 17.54
N THR A 265 -1.97 -17.34 17.37
CA THR A 265 -2.50 -16.21 16.60
C THR A 265 -3.46 -15.43 17.47
N ALA A 266 -3.08 -14.19 17.78
CA ALA A 266 -3.91 -13.25 18.51
C ALA A 266 -4.63 -12.29 17.54
N SER A 267 -5.62 -11.56 18.06
CA SER A 267 -6.44 -10.63 17.29
C SER A 267 -6.30 -9.22 17.83
N TYR A 268 -5.85 -8.29 16.99
CA TYR A 268 -5.95 -6.87 17.25
C TYR A 268 -7.24 -6.30 16.64
N LEU A 269 -8.21 -5.94 17.49
CA LEU A 269 -9.47 -5.33 17.04
C LEU A 269 -9.24 -3.89 16.60
N THR A 270 -9.59 -3.60 15.34
CA THR A 270 -9.47 -2.25 14.78
C THR A 270 -10.81 -1.52 14.94
N PRO A 271 -10.85 -0.33 15.57
CA PRO A 271 -12.07 0.41 15.79
C PRO A 271 -12.52 1.09 14.49
N GLY A 272 -13.81 1.41 14.41
CA GLY A 272 -14.40 2.14 13.29
C GLY A 272 -15.02 1.25 12.22
N GLN A 273 -15.51 1.89 11.17
CA GLN A 273 -16.20 1.21 10.07
C GLN A 273 -15.19 0.56 9.12
N PRO A 274 -15.31 -0.75 8.83
CA PRO A 274 -14.39 -1.44 7.95
C PRO A 274 -14.51 -0.91 6.52
N LYS A 275 -13.37 -0.77 5.84
CA LYS A 275 -13.37 -0.52 4.39
C LYS A 275 -13.72 -1.83 3.68
N PRO A 276 -14.78 -1.89 2.86
CA PRO A 276 -15.17 -3.13 2.22
C PRO A 276 -14.10 -3.65 1.26
N MET A 277 -13.63 -4.88 1.50
CA MET A 277 -12.70 -5.57 0.61
C MET A 277 -13.48 -6.25 -0.52
N ARG A 278 -13.96 -5.45 -1.46
CA ARG A 278 -14.83 -5.88 -2.58
C ARG A 278 -14.22 -6.96 -3.47
N GLN A 279 -12.89 -7.11 -3.47
CA GLN A 279 -12.19 -8.14 -4.24
C GLN A 279 -12.45 -9.56 -3.72
N VAL A 280 -12.77 -9.68 -2.43
CA VAL A 280 -13.01 -10.96 -1.74
C VAL A 280 -14.34 -10.98 -0.97
N ASN A 281 -15.12 -9.89 -1.05
CA ASN A 281 -16.41 -9.71 -0.36
C ASN A 281 -16.33 -9.89 1.17
N VAL A 282 -15.28 -9.36 1.80
CA VAL A 282 -15.07 -9.40 3.26
C VAL A 282 -14.96 -7.99 3.83
N ASN A 283 -15.53 -7.81 5.03
CA ASN A 283 -15.33 -6.62 5.85
C ASN A 283 -14.48 -7.02 7.06
N THR A 284 -13.21 -6.62 7.08
CA THR A 284 -12.29 -6.94 8.17
C THR A 284 -12.32 -5.85 9.24
N THR A 285 -12.57 -6.23 10.48
CA THR A 285 -12.58 -5.36 11.68
C THR A 285 -11.50 -5.73 12.70
N TRP A 286 -10.56 -6.58 12.30
CA TRP A 286 -9.44 -6.99 13.15
C TRP A 286 -8.23 -7.36 12.30
N LYS A 287 -7.03 -7.26 12.87
CA LYS A 287 -5.79 -7.70 12.25
C LYS A 287 -5.21 -8.88 13.04
N PRO A 288 -4.77 -9.97 12.38
CA PRO A 288 -4.01 -11.01 13.04
C PRO A 288 -2.66 -10.49 13.55
N LEU A 289 -2.33 -10.91 14.76
CA LEU A 289 -0.99 -10.86 15.33
C LEU A 289 -0.45 -12.29 15.35
N LEU A 290 0.45 -12.58 14.41
CA LEU A 290 1.06 -13.91 14.32
C LEU A 290 2.21 -14.02 15.30
N ILE A 291 2.13 -15.00 16.20
CA ILE A 291 3.07 -15.18 17.28
C ILE A 291 3.90 -16.43 17.02
N TYR A 292 5.21 -16.23 16.93
CA TYR A 292 6.20 -17.26 16.66
C TYR A 292 7.29 -17.25 17.73
N ARG A 293 7.92 -18.41 17.90
CA ARG A 293 9.01 -18.60 18.85
C ARG A 293 10.13 -19.44 18.25
N GLN A 294 11.32 -19.25 18.80
CA GLN A 294 12.45 -20.16 18.58
C GLN A 294 12.51 -21.21 19.68
N ASP A 295 12.48 -20.78 20.93
CA ASP A 295 12.55 -21.64 22.11
C ASP A 295 11.20 -21.74 22.83
N LYS A 296 11.16 -22.46 23.96
CA LYS A 296 9.97 -22.47 24.84
C LYS A 296 9.77 -21.06 25.42
N TYR A 297 8.60 -20.48 25.16
CA TYR A 297 8.22 -19.21 25.76
C TYR A 297 8.30 -19.28 27.29
N ALA A 298 8.89 -18.25 27.89
CA ALA A 298 9.17 -18.19 29.33
C ALA A 298 8.49 -17.00 30.03
N GLY A 299 7.65 -16.25 29.31
CA GLY A 299 6.92 -15.12 29.88
C GLY A 299 5.57 -15.49 30.53
N PRO A 300 4.83 -14.49 31.02
CA PRO A 300 3.54 -14.69 31.68
C PRO A 300 2.45 -15.14 30.70
N ILE A 301 1.33 -15.62 31.25
CA ILE A 301 0.11 -15.84 30.46
C ILE A 301 -0.40 -14.48 29.96
N PHE A 302 -0.81 -14.41 28.69
CA PHE A 302 -1.38 -13.22 28.07
C PHE A 302 -2.75 -13.50 27.45
N GLY A 303 -3.59 -12.47 27.34
CA GLY A 303 -4.84 -12.52 26.58
C GLY A 303 -4.58 -12.35 25.09
N ASP A 304 -5.34 -13.05 24.25
CA ASP A 304 -5.11 -13.11 22.80
C ASP A 304 -5.97 -12.13 21.99
N VAL A 305 -6.65 -11.19 22.65
CA VAL A 305 -7.46 -10.15 22.00
C VAL A 305 -7.03 -8.78 22.50
N MET A 306 -6.42 -8.00 21.61
CA MET A 306 -5.96 -6.64 21.85
C MET A 306 -6.93 -5.66 21.22
N LYS A 307 -7.04 -4.47 21.82
CA LYS A 307 -8.03 -3.47 21.43
C LYS A 307 -7.40 -2.08 21.56
N SER A 308 -7.61 -1.22 20.57
CA SER A 308 -7.40 0.22 20.78
C SER A 308 -8.63 0.82 21.43
N ASP A 309 -8.47 1.64 22.47
CA ASP A 309 -9.58 2.36 23.07
C ASP A 309 -10.31 3.21 22.04
N GLY A 310 -11.57 2.88 21.79
CA GLY A 310 -12.36 3.50 20.74
C GLY A 310 -13.02 4.81 21.13
N ASN A 311 -12.88 5.33 22.37
CA ASN A 311 -13.75 6.41 22.84
C ASN A 311 -13.30 7.26 24.04
N ASP A 312 -12.08 7.14 24.56
CA ASP A 312 -11.66 8.07 25.62
C ASP A 312 -11.20 9.41 25.03
N LYS A 313 -12.14 10.34 24.87
CA LYS A 313 -11.93 11.69 24.30
C LYS A 313 -10.95 12.55 25.11
N THR A 314 -10.43 12.05 26.23
CA THR A 314 -9.52 12.79 27.12
C THR A 314 -8.05 12.54 26.83
N LYS A 315 -7.71 11.55 26.00
CA LYS A 315 -6.32 11.30 25.61
C LYS A 315 -6.20 11.14 24.10
N HIS A 316 -5.18 11.78 23.57
CA HIS A 316 -4.51 11.51 22.29
C HIS A 316 -4.86 12.45 21.11
N GLU A 317 -4.13 13.56 21.09
CA GLU A 317 -3.73 14.27 19.86
C GLU A 317 -2.95 13.37 18.86
N TRP A 318 -2.51 12.17 19.26
CA TRP A 318 -1.52 11.36 18.52
C TRP A 318 -2.00 10.00 17.97
N GLY A 319 -3.32 9.73 17.98
CA GLY A 319 -3.98 8.78 17.05
C GLY A 319 -4.29 7.36 17.53
N GLN A 320 -5.25 6.72 16.83
CA GLN A 320 -5.78 5.36 17.10
C GLN A 320 -4.73 4.24 17.00
N SER A 321 -3.64 4.45 16.26
CA SER A 321 -2.58 3.44 16.11
C SER A 321 -1.72 3.31 17.38
N GLU A 322 -1.61 4.38 18.17
CA GLU A 322 -0.75 4.39 19.36
C GLU A 322 -1.39 3.64 20.54
N SER A 323 -2.68 3.88 20.82
CA SER A 323 -3.38 3.17 21.91
C SER A 323 -3.45 1.66 21.67
N GLY A 324 -3.68 1.23 20.43
CA GLY A 324 -3.64 -0.19 20.09
C GLY A 324 -2.25 -0.82 20.26
N MET A 325 -1.18 -0.09 19.95
CA MET A 325 0.18 -0.58 20.15
C MET A 325 0.59 -0.61 21.62
N ILE A 326 0.15 0.37 22.42
CA ILE A 326 0.30 0.35 23.89
C ILE A 326 -0.38 -0.89 24.47
N ASP A 327 -1.60 -1.21 24.01
CA ASP A 327 -2.30 -2.41 24.44
C ASP A 327 -1.52 -3.68 24.10
N ILE A 328 -1.03 -3.81 22.85
CA ILE A 328 -0.16 -4.93 22.44
C ILE A 328 1.08 -5.04 23.33
N ILE A 329 1.83 -3.96 23.50
CA ILE A 329 3.06 -3.96 24.29
C ILE A 329 2.79 -4.38 25.73
N SER A 330 1.76 -3.83 26.38
CA SER A 330 1.44 -4.13 27.78
C SER A 330 1.00 -5.59 28.03
N HIS A 331 0.49 -6.28 27.01
CA HIS A 331 0.12 -7.70 27.10
C HIS A 331 1.32 -8.64 27.14
N PHE A 332 2.45 -8.25 26.52
CA PHE A 332 3.61 -9.13 26.37
C PHE A 332 4.82 -8.68 27.19
N CYS A 333 5.05 -7.37 27.25
CA CYS A 333 6.31 -6.80 27.69
C CYS A 333 6.23 -6.29 29.12
N LEU A 334 7.29 -6.58 29.89
CA LEU A 334 7.54 -6.04 31.22
C LEU A 334 8.60 -4.91 31.14
N PRO A 335 8.59 -3.98 32.11
CA PRO A 335 9.62 -2.95 32.20
C PRO A 335 11.04 -3.53 32.22
N GLY A 336 11.97 -2.84 31.57
CA GLY A 336 13.38 -3.23 31.45
C GLY A 336 13.68 -4.27 30.36
N GLN A 337 12.66 -4.78 29.66
CA GLN A 337 12.87 -5.68 28.52
C GLN A 337 13.19 -4.91 27.23
N TYR A 338 13.84 -5.60 26.29
CA TYR A 338 14.23 -5.06 24.99
C TYR A 338 13.23 -5.48 23.91
N VAL A 339 12.66 -4.49 23.23
CA VAL A 339 11.73 -4.66 22.11
C VAL A 339 12.41 -4.20 20.81
N LEU A 340 12.28 -4.99 19.74
CA LEU A 340 12.74 -4.63 18.39
C LEU A 340 11.56 -4.48 17.43
N ASP A 341 11.60 -3.43 16.60
CA ASP A 341 10.75 -3.31 15.40
C ASP A 341 11.62 -3.14 14.13
N PRO A 342 11.78 -4.18 13.29
CA PRO A 342 12.58 -4.11 12.07
C PRO A 342 11.82 -3.51 10.86
N PHE A 343 10.57 -3.05 11.08
CA PHE A 343 9.77 -2.29 10.12
C PHE A 343 9.18 -1.06 10.82
N LEU A 344 10.08 -0.28 11.43
CA LEU A 344 9.81 0.78 12.41
C LEU A 344 8.73 1.78 11.99
N GLY A 345 8.69 2.15 10.71
CA GLY A 345 7.87 3.23 10.20
C GLY A 345 8.08 4.51 11.01
N ALA A 346 6.99 5.19 11.36
CA ALA A 346 7.05 6.41 12.17
C ALA A 346 7.29 6.16 13.68
N GLY A 347 7.63 4.93 14.12
CA GLY A 347 8.07 4.65 15.49
C GLY A 347 6.96 4.43 16.53
N THR A 348 5.74 4.09 16.12
CA THR A 348 4.61 3.88 17.07
C THR A 348 4.88 2.73 18.04
N THR A 349 5.51 1.64 17.58
CA THR A 349 5.94 0.53 18.45
C THR A 349 6.91 0.99 19.52
N GLY A 350 7.89 1.81 19.14
CA GLY A 350 8.88 2.32 20.09
C GLY A 350 8.30 3.29 21.11
N VAL A 351 7.36 4.16 20.70
CA VAL A 351 6.64 5.04 21.62
C VAL A 351 5.91 4.22 22.69
N ALA A 352 5.20 3.16 22.27
CA ALA A 352 4.50 2.27 23.19
C ALA A 352 5.47 1.50 24.10
N ALA A 353 6.60 1.01 23.57
CA ALA A 353 7.63 0.33 24.34
C ALA A 353 8.24 1.24 25.42
N ILE A 354 8.64 2.46 25.06
CA ILE A 354 9.21 3.45 26.00
C ILE A 354 8.21 3.77 27.11
N LYS A 355 6.94 4.03 26.76
CA LYS A 355 5.86 4.29 27.74
C LYS A 355 5.65 3.13 28.71
N ASN A 356 5.84 1.89 28.26
CA ASN A 356 5.75 0.69 29.08
C ASN A 356 7.03 0.41 29.91
N GLY A 357 8.01 1.30 29.87
CA GLY A 357 9.29 1.15 30.58
C GLY A 357 10.25 0.15 29.93
N CYS A 358 10.05 -0.20 28.66
CA CYS A 358 10.96 -1.06 27.90
C CYS A 358 12.08 -0.23 27.24
N PHE A 359 13.15 -0.92 26.85
CA PHE A 359 14.15 -0.44 25.92
C PHE A 359 13.72 -0.78 24.49
N PHE A 360 14.06 0.08 23.52
CA PHE A 360 13.57 -0.10 22.15
C PHE A 360 14.66 0.09 21.10
N ASP A 361 14.82 -0.89 20.22
CA ASP A 361 15.58 -0.71 18.99
C ASP A 361 14.64 -0.80 17.78
N GLY A 362 14.96 -0.10 16.70
CA GLY A 362 14.17 -0.22 15.47
C GLY A 362 14.92 0.21 14.22
N ILE A 363 14.54 -0.39 13.10
CA ILE A 363 15.11 -0.03 11.80
C ILE A 363 14.02 0.20 10.77
N ASP A 364 14.27 1.14 9.86
CA ASP A 364 13.48 1.32 8.64
C ASP A 364 14.42 1.63 7.48
N ILE A 365 14.02 1.29 6.25
CA ILE A 365 14.77 1.65 5.04
C ILE A 365 14.56 3.12 4.67
N ASP A 366 13.49 3.74 5.16
CA ASP A 366 13.12 5.12 4.88
C ASP A 366 13.65 6.06 5.97
N ILE A 367 14.65 6.86 5.61
CA ILE A 367 15.27 7.84 6.50
C ILE A 367 14.27 8.89 7.04
N GLU A 368 13.23 9.23 6.27
CA GLU A 368 12.20 10.16 6.74
C GLU A 368 11.44 9.55 7.93
N ASN A 369 11.04 8.28 7.80
CA ASN A 369 10.38 7.53 8.87
C ASN A 369 11.27 7.39 10.10
N VAL A 370 12.56 7.07 9.91
CA VAL A 370 13.53 7.00 11.02
C VAL A 370 13.63 8.33 11.75
N ASN A 371 13.73 9.45 11.02
CA ASN A 371 13.82 10.76 11.65
C ASN A 371 12.53 11.14 12.39
N ILE A 372 11.35 10.85 11.82
CA ILE A 372 10.07 11.03 12.53
C ILE A 372 10.04 10.20 13.81
N ALA A 373 10.46 8.94 13.74
CA ALA A 373 10.54 8.06 14.90
C ALA A 373 11.47 8.64 15.97
N LYS A 374 12.66 9.13 15.61
CA LYS A 374 13.60 9.78 16.54
C LYS A 374 12.95 10.92 17.32
N THR A 375 12.25 11.83 16.63
CA THR A 375 11.53 12.94 17.27
C THR A 375 10.52 12.41 18.29
N ARG A 376 9.65 11.48 17.86
CA ARG A 376 8.61 10.93 18.73
C ARG A 376 9.18 10.19 19.94
N LEU A 377 10.23 9.38 19.76
CA LEU A 377 10.86 8.63 20.84
C LEU A 377 11.59 9.55 21.83
N TYR A 378 12.24 10.60 21.32
CA TYR A 378 12.91 11.60 22.14
C TYR A 378 11.93 12.34 23.06
N ASP A 379 10.77 12.76 22.52
CA ASP A 379 9.75 13.45 23.31
C ASP A 379 9.24 12.56 24.46
N GLN A 380 9.01 11.27 24.18
CA GLN A 380 8.58 10.31 25.20
C GLN A 380 9.63 10.04 26.28
N ASN A 381 10.91 10.07 25.91
CA ASN A 381 11.98 9.88 26.87
C ASN A 381 12.13 11.08 27.85
N ARG A 382 11.58 12.26 27.53
CA ARG A 382 11.62 13.45 28.41
C ARG A 382 10.48 13.48 29.41
N GLU A 383 9.38 12.78 29.13
CA GLU A 383 8.14 12.82 29.92
C GLU A 383 8.08 11.80 31.06
N GLY A 384 8.94 10.77 31.06
CA GLY A 384 8.96 9.72 32.08
C GLY A 384 10.36 9.33 32.47
#